data_AF-A0AAV4JGC6-F1
#
_entry.id   AF-A0AAV4JGC6-F1
#
_cell.length_a   1.000
_cell.length_b   1.000
_cell.length_c   1.000
_cell.angle_alpha   90.00
_cell.angle_beta   90.00
_cell.angle_gamma   90.00
#
_symmetry.space_group_name_H-M   'P 1'
#
loop_
_entity.id
_entity.type
_entity.pdbx_description
1 polymer ?
#
loop_
_entity_poly.entity_id
_entity_poly.type
_entity_poly.pdbx_seq_one_letter_code
_entity_poly.pdbx_strand_id
1 'polypeptide(L)'
;MAPRTKVVLVCIPFHVGLRGNEKVGELAKLALNKEVHDDKQVIWSDLKLKVNTHLEQLWQKDWYTEVDNKLHEIIPNLKERLNYDERLNRKQETVVSRLHIGHS
;
A
#
# COMPACT_ATOMS: atom_id res chain seq x y z
N MET A 1 -22.96 5.13 0.85
CA MET A 1 -21.79 5.92 1.32
C MET A 1 -21.60 5.61 2.80
N ALA A 2 -20.42 5.10 3.20
CA ALA A 2 -20.13 4.89 4.62
C ALA A 2 -20.00 6.26 5.32
N PRO A 3 -20.51 6.44 6.55
CA PRO A 3 -20.42 7.70 7.26
C PRO A 3 -18.95 8.04 7.55
N ARG A 4 -18.54 9.28 7.23
CA ARG A 4 -17.21 9.80 7.60
C ARG A 4 -17.21 10.16 9.08
N THR A 5 -16.56 9.34 9.89
CA THR A 5 -16.32 9.64 11.31
C THR A 5 -15.31 10.78 11.44
N LYS A 6 -15.66 11.83 12.17
CA LYS A 6 -14.73 12.91 12.55
C LYS A 6 -14.09 12.56 13.89
N VAL A 7 -12.77 12.58 13.93
CA VAL A 7 -11.97 12.33 15.14
C VAL A 7 -11.19 13.60 15.47
N VAL A 8 -11.14 13.97 16.75
CA VAL A 8 -10.33 15.08 17.26
C VAL A 8 -9.33 14.51 18.24
N LEU A 9 -8.06 14.88 18.08
CA LEU A 9 -6.98 14.51 18.98
C LEU A 9 -6.63 15.72 19.85
N VAL A 10 -6.50 15.49 21.17
CA VAL A 10 -6.15 16.52 22.15
C VAL A 10 -5.02 15.99 23.02
N CYS A 11 -4.01 16.82 23.26
CA CYS A 11 -2.93 16.51 24.18
C CYS A 11 -3.25 17.11 25.56
N ILE A 12 -3.14 16.29 26.59
CA ILE A 12 -3.41 16.67 27.98
C ILE A 12 -2.12 16.45 28.78
N PRO A 13 -1.73 17.38 29.66
CA PRO A 13 -0.57 17.18 30.52
C PRO A 13 -0.79 16.01 31.47
N PHE A 14 0.30 15.34 31.85
CA PHE A 14 0.24 14.25 32.82
C PHE A 14 -0.03 14.78 34.24
N HIS A 15 -0.74 14.00 35.06
CA HIS A 15 -1.04 14.33 36.47
C HIS A 15 -1.85 15.62 36.72
N VAL A 16 -2.82 15.90 35.87
CA VAL A 16 -3.72 17.06 36.00
C VAL A 16 -5.00 16.77 36.81
N GLY A 17 -5.09 15.63 37.52
CA GLY A 17 -6.30 15.26 38.29
C GLY A 17 -7.46 14.74 37.43
N LEU A 18 -7.25 14.59 36.11
CA LEU A 18 -8.28 14.05 35.22
C LEU A 18 -8.30 12.53 35.32
N ARG A 19 -9.28 12.01 36.08
CA ARG A 19 -9.46 10.58 36.38
C ARG A 19 -9.28 9.66 35.18
N GLY A 20 -9.79 10.03 34.00
CA GLY A 20 -9.63 9.23 32.77
C GLY A 20 -8.18 9.17 32.28
N ASN A 21 -7.47 10.31 32.28
CA ASN A 21 -6.07 10.41 31.88
C ASN A 21 -5.15 9.67 32.87
N GLU A 22 -5.43 9.81 34.16
CA GLU A 22 -4.67 9.13 35.23
C GLU A 22 -4.84 7.62 35.17
N LYS A 23 -6.08 7.15 35.02
CA LYS A 23 -6.37 5.72 34.87
C LYS A 23 -5.66 5.12 33.64
N VAL A 24 -5.62 5.84 32.52
CA VAL A 24 -4.86 5.40 31.34
C VAL A 24 -3.36 5.31 31.65
N GLY A 25 -2.81 6.30 32.36
CA GLY A 25 -1.41 6.28 32.79
C GLY A 25 -1.08 5.12 33.74
N GLU A 26 -1.94 4.83 34.71
CA GLU A 26 -1.82 3.68 35.61
C GLU A 26 -1.87 2.35 34.84
N LEU A 27 -2.85 2.20 33.94
CA LEU A 27 -2.99 1.00 33.10
C LEU A 27 -1.77 0.81 32.19
N ALA A 28 -1.24 1.89 31.62
CA ALA A 28 -0.01 1.85 30.82
C ALA A 28 1.20 1.38 31.65
N LYS A 29 1.35 1.87 32.89
CA LYS A 29 2.39 1.42 33.82
C LYS A 29 2.22 -0.05 34.20
N LEU A 30 1.00 -0.51 34.45
CA LEU A 30 0.71 -1.92 34.74
C LEU A 30 1.03 -2.82 33.53
N ALA A 31 0.78 -2.34 32.32
CA ALA A 31 1.09 -3.07 31.10
C ALA A 31 2.60 -3.29 30.87
N LEU A 32 3.47 -2.42 31.42
CA LEU A 32 4.94 -2.62 31.36
C LEU A 32 5.39 -3.89 32.11
N ASN A 33 4.63 -4.30 33.14
CA ASN A 33 4.96 -5.47 33.96
C ASN A 33 4.25 -6.74 33.49
N LYS A 34 3.45 -6.67 32.42
CA LYS A 34 2.86 -7.86 31.80
C LYS A 34 3.89 -8.51 30.88
N GLU A 35 3.98 -9.84 30.92
CA GLU A 35 4.66 -10.59 29.86
C GLU A 35 4.01 -10.23 28.53
N VAL A 36 4.81 -9.62 27.65
CA VAL A 36 4.43 -9.40 26.27
C VAL A 36 4.58 -10.74 25.58
N HIS A 37 3.47 -11.42 25.31
CA HIS A 37 3.48 -12.46 24.29
C HIS A 37 3.90 -11.79 22.98
N ASP A 38 5.01 -12.27 22.42
CA ASP A 38 5.56 -11.80 21.15
C ASP A 38 4.74 -12.32 19.97
N ASP A 39 3.43 -12.05 20.01
CA ASP A 39 2.54 -12.24 18.87
C ASP A 39 2.76 -11.14 17.80
N LYS A 40 3.71 -10.24 18.05
CA LYS A 40 4.19 -9.25 17.09
C LYS A 40 5.17 -9.90 16.11
N GLN A 41 4.75 -10.98 15.46
CA GLN A 41 5.23 -11.18 14.10
C GLN A 41 4.79 -9.93 13.34
N VAL A 42 5.76 -9.11 12.93
CA VAL A 42 5.54 -8.07 11.91
C VAL A 42 4.79 -8.79 10.80
N ILE A 43 3.51 -8.44 10.63
CA ILE A 43 2.64 -9.19 9.74
C ILE A 43 3.27 -9.00 8.37
N TRP A 44 3.65 -10.09 7.72
CA TRP A 44 4.30 -10.05 6.40
C TRP A 44 3.58 -9.15 5.40
N SER A 45 2.26 -8.96 5.59
CA SER A 45 1.44 -7.99 4.86
C SER A 45 1.98 -6.56 4.86
N ASP A 46 2.53 -6.10 5.98
CA ASP A 46 2.99 -4.72 6.16
C ASP A 46 4.26 -4.47 5.35
N LEU A 47 5.13 -5.48 5.27
CA LEU A 47 6.33 -5.45 4.43
C LEU A 47 6.00 -5.70 2.96
N LYS A 48 4.99 -6.53 2.66
CA LYS A 48 4.60 -6.90 1.29
C LYS A 48 4.30 -5.68 0.43
N LEU A 49 3.53 -4.73 0.96
CA LEU A 49 3.21 -3.49 0.22
C LEU A 49 4.48 -2.70 -0.11
N LYS A 50 5.38 -2.55 0.86
CA LYS A 50 6.62 -1.80 0.69
C LYS A 50 7.57 -2.47 -0.30
N VAL A 51 7.70 -3.79 -0.23
CA VAL A 51 8.51 -4.59 -1.16
C VAL A 51 7.95 -4.50 -2.57
N ASN A 52 6.65 -4.71 -2.77
CA ASN A 52 6.02 -4.62 -4.09
C ASN A 52 6.18 -3.22 -4.69
N THR A 53 5.94 -2.18 -3.89
CA THR A 53 6.12 -0.78 -4.34
C THR A 53 7.56 -0.53 -4.77
N HIS A 54 8.55 -1.08 -4.06
CA HIS A 54 9.95 -0.93 -4.42
C HIS A 54 10.29 -1.66 -5.71
N LEU A 55 9.81 -2.89 -5.89
CA LEU A 55 9.99 -3.67 -7.12
C LEU A 55 9.35 -2.97 -8.33
N GLU A 56 8.14 -2.43 -8.18
CA GLU A 56 7.48 -1.64 -9.22
C GLU A 56 8.30 -0.40 -9.61
N GLN A 57 8.89 0.30 -8.64
CA GLN A 57 9.75 1.45 -8.90
C GLN A 57 11.02 1.07 -9.66
N LEU A 58 11.65 -0.04 -9.29
CA LEU A 58 12.82 -0.56 -10.02
C LEU A 58 12.45 -0.93 -11.45
N TRP A 59 11.36 -1.67 -11.63
CA TRP A 59 10.89 -2.06 -12.95
C TRP A 59 10.55 -0.85 -13.83
N GLN A 60 9.88 0.16 -13.27
CA GLN A 60 9.59 1.40 -13.98
C GLN A 60 10.85 2.18 -14.34
N LYS A 61 11.87 2.17 -13.48
CA LYS A 61 13.16 2.81 -13.75
C LYS A 61 13.87 2.14 -14.92
N ASP A 62 13.90 0.81 -14.94
CA ASP A 62 14.49 0.05 -16.04
C ASP A 62 13.69 0.30 -17.33
N TRP A 63 12.36 0.30 -17.24
CA TRP A 63 11.46 0.60 -18.35
C TRP A 63 11.71 1.97 -18.99
N TYR A 64 11.98 3.01 -18.19
CA TYR A 64 12.32 4.34 -18.72
C TYR A 64 13.63 4.39 -19.52
N THR A 65 14.48 3.38 -19.39
CA THR A 65 15.73 3.29 -20.15
C THR A 65 15.60 2.44 -21.42
N GLU A 66 14.44 1.81 -21.62
CA GLU A 66 14.16 0.97 -22.78
C GLU A 66 14.09 1.82 -24.06
N VAL A 67 14.75 1.37 -25.11
CA VAL A 67 14.78 2.01 -26.44
C VAL A 67 14.41 0.98 -27.50
N ASP A 68 13.82 1.42 -28.62
CA ASP A 68 13.39 0.54 -29.71
C ASP A 68 12.37 -0.54 -29.29
N ASN A 69 11.50 -0.19 -28.34
CA ASN A 69 10.42 -1.05 -27.87
C ASN A 69 9.08 -0.37 -28.13
N LYS A 70 8.32 -0.88 -29.11
CA LYS A 70 6.99 -0.35 -29.48
C LYS A 70 6.03 -0.28 -28.28
N LEU A 71 6.11 -1.25 -27.36
CA LEU A 71 5.24 -1.23 -26.18
C LEU A 71 5.64 -0.11 -25.21
N HIS A 72 6.93 0.20 -25.10
CA HIS A 72 7.41 1.34 -24.31
C HIS A 72 6.94 2.68 -24.89
N GLU A 73 6.96 2.82 -26.22
CA GLU A 73 6.44 4.01 -26.89
C GLU A 73 4.95 4.26 -26.61
N ILE A 74 4.15 3.20 -26.58
CA ILE A 74 2.70 3.28 -26.36
C ILE A 74 2.38 3.41 -24.86
N ILE A 75 3.16 2.76 -24.00
CA ILE A 75 2.93 2.67 -22.56
C ILE A 75 4.22 3.01 -21.81
N PRO A 76 4.56 4.30 -21.67
CA PRO A 76 5.78 4.71 -20.97
C PRO A 76 5.67 4.53 -19.45
N ASN A 77 4.45 4.51 -18.90
CA ASN A 77 4.20 4.29 -17.48
C ASN A 77 3.51 2.94 -17.26
N LEU A 78 4.22 1.99 -16.65
CA LEU A 78 3.74 0.64 -16.37
C LEU A 78 2.53 0.64 -15.42
N LYS A 79 2.35 1.66 -14.58
CA LYS A 79 1.17 1.77 -13.72
C LYS A 79 -0.11 2.06 -14.51
N GLU A 80 0.01 2.70 -15.67
CA GLU A 80 -1.15 2.93 -16.55
C GLU A 80 -1.60 1.62 -17.22
N ARG A 81 -0.65 0.70 -17.46
CA ARG A 81 -0.95 -0.66 -17.94
C ARG A 81 -1.81 -1.45 -16.96
N LEU A 82 -1.70 -1.18 -15.65
CA LEU A 82 -2.47 -1.92 -14.63
C LEU A 82 -4.00 -1.67 -14.74
N ASN A 83 -4.44 -0.77 -15.62
CA ASN A 83 -5.86 -0.52 -15.91
C ASN A 83 -6.43 -1.46 -16.99
N TYR A 84 -5.82 -2.61 -17.27
CA TYR A 84 -6.45 -3.62 -18.12
C TYR A 84 -7.79 -4.04 -17.52
N ASP A 85 -8.82 -4.11 -18.36
CA ASP A 85 -10.14 -4.55 -17.95
C ASP A 85 -10.06 -6.02 -17.50
N GLU A 86 -10.22 -6.26 -16.19
CA GLU A 86 -10.21 -7.58 -15.56
C GLU A 86 -11.26 -8.54 -16.14
N ARG A 87 -12.19 -8.03 -16.96
CA ARG A 87 -13.21 -8.81 -17.66
C ARG A 87 -12.68 -9.49 -18.93
N LEU A 88 -11.49 -9.12 -19.41
CA LEU A 88 -10.90 -9.74 -20.60
C LEU A 88 -10.30 -11.10 -20.27
N ASN A 89 -10.60 -12.09 -21.11
CA ASN A 89 -9.88 -13.35 -21.07
C ASN A 89 -8.52 -13.24 -21.79
N ARG A 90 -7.63 -14.20 -21.55
CA ARG A 90 -6.27 -14.22 -22.12
C ARG A 90 -6.22 -14.06 -23.65
N LYS A 91 -7.23 -14.59 -24.37
CA LYS A 91 -7.32 -14.44 -25.83
C LYS A 91 -7.60 -12.99 -26.20
N GLN A 92 -8.55 -12.34 -25.51
CA GLN A 92 -8.90 -10.95 -25.74
C GLN A 92 -7.75 -10.01 -25.37
N GLU A 93 -7.06 -10.24 -24.25
CA GLU A 93 -5.85 -9.48 -23.87
C GLU A 93 -4.77 -9.56 -24.94
N THR A 94 -4.56 -10.75 -25.51
CA THR A 94 -3.59 -10.96 -26.59
C THR A 94 -3.97 -10.16 -27.84
N VAL A 95 -5.25 -10.17 -28.23
CA VAL A 95 -5.75 -9.40 -29.38
C VAL A 95 -5.56 -7.91 -29.13
N VAL A 96 -5.97 -7.40 -27.96
CA VAL A 96 -5.80 -5.98 -27.60
C VAL A 96 -4.33 -5.58 -27.59
N SER A 97 -3.45 -6.41 -27.03
CA SER A 97 -2.01 -6.14 -26.99
C SER A 97 -1.43 -6.06 -28.40
N ARG A 98 -1.75 -7.04 -29.27
CA ARG A 98 -1.31 -7.09 -30.67
C ARG A 98 -1.80 -5.87 -31.47
N LEU A 99 -3.06 -5.47 -31.29
CA LEU A 99 -3.61 -4.27 -31.91
C LEU A 99 -2.86 -3.00 -31.45
N HIS A 100 -2.55 -2.89 -30.15
CA HIS A 100 -1.78 -1.74 -29.64
C HIS A 100 -0.40 -1.66 -30.30
N ILE A 101 0.35 -2.75 -30.35
CA ILE A 101 1.70 -2.76 -30.96
C ILE A 101 1.70 -2.74 -32.49
N GLY A 102 0.52 -2.72 -33.14
CA GLY A 102 0.38 -2.69 -34.60
C GLY A 102 0.71 -4.02 -35.28
N HIS A 103 0.49 -5.15 -34.60
CA HIS A 103 0.61 -6.50 -35.16
C HIS A 103 -0.79 -7.05 -35.45
N SER A 104 -1.10 -7.34 -36.72
CA SER A 104 -2.32 -8.04 -37.17
C SER A 104 -2.02 -9.48 -37.57
#